data_AF-A0A7C5NBQ7-F1
#
_entry.id   AF-A0A7C5NBQ7-F1
#
_cell.length_a   1.000
_cell.length_b   1.000
_cell.length_c   1.000
_cell.angle_alpha   90.00
_cell.angle_beta   90.00
_cell.angle_gamma   90.00
#
_symmetry.space_group_name_H-M   'P 1'
#
loop_
_entity.id
_entity.type
_entity.pdbx_description
1 polymer ?
#
loop_
_entity_poly.entity_id
_entity_poly.type
_entity_poly.pdbx_seq_one_letter_code
_entity_poly.pdbx_strand_id
1 'polypeptide(L)'
;MTRGGLLRRWLGRSRRVRLGVLMLAVIVFPAIFAEIIAADAPVVAVGSSGVTVLPAVVPPAAYEGRDRDGITAYHEGDVAVWPLVRCGPASDCGDGAEADASFSHPLGTDAEGRDVLARVIYGARHALGLALAALLIATVLGVLLGALAGYVGGAWDEGLARPIELVQAFPAIVVVAVVRAIFPDETAWSLVLAVAAVRWAEVARLVRAEVVRVGAQPHVLAARALGCGHVRVLRRHIFPPAL
;
A
#
# COMPACT_ATOMS: atom_id res chain seq x y z
N MET A 1 6.55 -12.50 32.80
CA MET A 1 5.87 -13.20 31.69
C MET A 1 6.02 -12.38 30.42
N THR A 2 6.70 -12.89 29.40
CA THR A 2 7.13 -12.13 28.22
C THR A 2 6.04 -12.11 27.14
N ARG A 3 5.67 -10.90 26.67
CA ARG A 3 4.62 -10.64 25.66
C ARG A 3 4.74 -11.47 24.36
N GLY A 4 5.94 -11.95 24.03
CA GLY A 4 6.18 -12.77 22.83
C GLY A 4 5.50 -14.15 22.83
N GLY A 5 5.23 -14.75 24.00
CA GLY A 5 4.60 -16.07 24.08
C GLY A 5 3.09 -16.08 23.80
N LEU A 6 2.41 -14.95 24.01
CA LEU A 6 0.97 -14.80 23.81
C LEU A 6 0.62 -14.65 22.33
N LEU A 7 1.42 -13.89 21.57
CA LEU A 7 1.17 -13.65 20.15
C LEU A 7 1.22 -14.94 19.32
N ARG A 8 2.23 -15.79 19.56
CA ARG A 8 2.36 -17.10 18.89
C ARG A 8 1.22 -18.06 19.25
N ARG A 9 0.72 -18.03 20.48
CA ARG A 9 -0.41 -18.87 20.92
C ARG A 9 -1.76 -18.41 20.36
N TRP A 10 -1.93 -17.11 20.13
CA TRP A 10 -3.17 -16.53 19.58
C TRP A 10 -3.27 -16.74 18.05
N LEU A 11 -2.17 -16.51 17.32
CA LEU A 11 -2.09 -16.73 15.86
C LEU A 11 -2.29 -18.21 15.46
N GLY A 12 -1.87 -19.16 16.29
CA GLY A 12 -1.93 -20.60 15.98
C GLY A 12 -3.29 -21.27 16.18
N ARG A 13 -4.23 -20.65 16.91
CA ARG A 13 -5.43 -21.35 17.42
C ARG A 13 -6.62 -21.34 16.46
N SER A 14 -6.68 -20.43 15.50
CA SER A 14 -7.79 -20.31 14.56
C SER A 14 -7.37 -20.58 13.11
N ARG A 15 -8.07 -21.51 12.43
CA ARG A 15 -7.88 -21.76 10.98
C ARG A 15 -8.13 -20.49 10.15
N ARG A 16 -9.04 -19.62 10.59
CA ARG A 16 -9.38 -18.36 9.90
C ARG A 16 -8.23 -17.35 9.91
N VAL A 17 -7.52 -17.23 11.04
CA VAL A 17 -6.37 -16.32 11.17
C VAL A 17 -5.22 -16.78 10.28
N ARG A 18 -4.93 -18.09 10.27
CA ARG A 18 -3.90 -18.66 9.38
C ARG A 18 -4.25 -18.46 7.90
N LEU A 19 -5.52 -18.66 7.53
CA LEU A 19 -5.98 -18.45 6.16
C LEU A 19 -5.86 -16.97 5.75
N GLY A 20 -6.21 -16.03 6.64
CA GLY A 20 -6.04 -14.60 6.38
C GLY A 20 -4.58 -14.18 6.20
N VAL A 21 -3.68 -14.65 7.07
CA VAL A 21 -2.24 -14.40 6.95
C VAL A 21 -1.68 -14.98 5.65
N LEU A 22 -2.12 -16.19 5.27
CA LEU A 22 -1.71 -16.80 4.02
C LEU A 22 -2.19 -15.99 2.81
N MET A 23 -3.45 -15.55 2.78
CA MET A 23 -3.96 -14.72 1.69
C MET A 23 -3.19 -13.40 1.57
N LEU A 24 -2.91 -12.73 2.70
CA LEU A 24 -2.11 -11.52 2.69
C LEU A 24 -0.70 -11.79 2.15
N ALA A 25 -0.07 -12.88 2.57
CA ALA A 25 1.25 -13.27 2.08
C ALA A 25 1.24 -13.55 0.58
N VAL A 26 0.21 -14.23 0.06
CA VAL A 26 0.05 -14.50 -1.38
C VAL A 26 -0.12 -13.23 -2.20
N ILE A 27 -0.71 -12.17 -1.64
CA ILE A 27 -0.87 -10.88 -2.34
C ILE A 27 0.40 -10.03 -2.24
N VAL A 28 1.00 -9.94 -1.05
CA VAL A 28 2.12 -9.05 -0.78
C VAL A 28 3.44 -9.62 -1.29
N PHE A 29 3.63 -10.95 -1.25
CA PHE A 29 4.89 -11.56 -1.65
C PHE A 29 5.21 -11.33 -3.14
N PRO A 30 4.32 -11.61 -4.10
CA PRO A 30 4.59 -11.33 -5.51
C PRO A 30 4.84 -9.85 -5.77
N ALA A 31 4.09 -8.98 -5.08
CA ALA A 31 4.28 -7.54 -5.18
C ALA A 31 5.67 -7.09 -4.69
N ILE A 32 6.17 -7.60 -3.56
CA ILE A 32 7.53 -7.25 -3.08
C ILE A 32 8.58 -7.79 -4.04
N PHE A 33 8.43 -9.03 -4.50
CA PHE A 33 9.41 -9.73 -5.33
C PHE A 33 9.13 -9.64 -6.84
N ALA A 34 8.40 -8.61 -7.31
CA ALA A 34 8.03 -8.48 -8.72
C ALA A 34 9.24 -8.61 -9.65
N GLU A 35 10.34 -7.90 -9.37
CA GLU A 35 11.59 -7.94 -10.17
C GLU A 35 12.25 -9.31 -10.27
N ILE A 36 11.97 -10.22 -9.33
CA ILE A 36 12.50 -11.59 -9.35
C ILE A 36 11.57 -12.50 -10.16
N ILE A 37 10.28 -12.20 -10.17
CA ILE A 37 9.25 -13.01 -10.81
C ILE A 37 9.07 -12.62 -12.27
N ALA A 38 9.09 -11.32 -12.57
CA ALA A 38 8.90 -10.75 -13.89
C ALA A 38 9.87 -9.58 -14.09
N ALA A 39 10.73 -9.64 -15.10
CA ALA A 39 11.61 -8.52 -15.47
C ALA A 39 12.15 -8.67 -16.91
N ASP A 40 12.54 -7.54 -17.50
CA ASP A 40 13.17 -7.45 -18.84
C ASP A 40 14.63 -7.91 -18.85
N ALA A 41 15.27 -7.95 -17.68
CA ALA A 41 16.68 -8.27 -17.51
C ALA A 41 16.87 -9.50 -16.60
N PRO A 42 17.98 -10.24 -16.74
CA PRO A 42 18.26 -11.38 -15.86
C PRO A 42 18.45 -10.93 -14.42
N VAL A 43 18.12 -11.77 -13.44
CA VAL A 43 18.31 -11.45 -12.02
C VAL A 43 19.78 -11.44 -11.64
N VAL A 44 20.57 -12.35 -12.23
CA VAL A 44 22.03 -12.42 -12.07
C VAL A 44 22.61 -12.82 -13.41
N ALA A 45 23.66 -12.13 -13.85
CA ALA A 45 24.46 -12.52 -15.00
C ALA A 45 25.95 -12.54 -14.61
N VAL A 46 26.63 -13.64 -14.95
CA VAL A 46 28.07 -13.83 -14.72
C VAL A 46 28.72 -14.08 -16.07
N GLY A 47 29.54 -13.12 -16.49
CA GLY A 47 30.08 -13.08 -17.84
C GLY A 47 31.49 -12.52 -17.95
N SER A 48 31.96 -12.45 -19.20
CA SER A 48 33.26 -11.82 -19.54
C SER A 48 33.30 -10.32 -19.20
N SER A 49 32.13 -9.70 -19.09
CA SER A 49 31.90 -8.30 -18.70
C SER A 49 31.84 -8.07 -17.17
N GLY A 50 31.92 -9.12 -16.36
CA GLY A 50 31.85 -9.07 -14.90
C GLY A 50 30.63 -9.77 -14.31
N VAL A 51 30.37 -9.53 -13.02
CA VAL A 51 29.19 -10.05 -12.29
C VAL A 51 28.19 -8.91 -12.10
N THR A 52 26.99 -9.07 -12.66
CA THR A 52 25.90 -8.11 -12.52
C THR A 52 24.75 -8.75 -11.74
N VAL A 53 24.32 -8.11 -10.65
CA VAL A 53 23.25 -8.60 -9.77
C VAL A 53 22.12 -7.57 -9.76
N LEU A 54 20.88 -8.03 -9.93
CA LEU A 54 19.66 -7.21 -9.96
C LEU A 54 19.68 -6.03 -10.96
N PRO A 55 20.04 -6.26 -12.24
CA PRO A 55 20.06 -5.20 -13.24
C PRO A 55 18.68 -4.59 -13.53
N ALA A 56 17.59 -5.30 -13.23
CA ALA A 56 16.24 -4.74 -13.32
C ALA A 56 16.00 -3.60 -12.30
N VAL A 57 16.70 -3.62 -11.15
CA VAL A 57 16.61 -2.58 -10.11
C VAL A 57 17.58 -1.43 -10.41
N VAL A 58 18.77 -1.75 -10.88
CA VAL A 58 19.80 -0.78 -11.28
C VAL A 58 20.16 -1.05 -12.72
N PRO A 59 19.53 -0.35 -13.68
CA PRO A 59 19.82 -0.54 -15.09
C PRO A 59 21.32 -0.27 -15.33
N PRO A 60 22.10 -1.28 -15.75
CA PRO A 60 23.43 -1.04 -16.26
C PRO A 60 23.30 -0.17 -17.51
N ALA A 61 24.23 0.77 -17.72
CA ALA A 61 24.32 1.52 -18.98
C ALA A 61 24.37 0.61 -20.22
N ALA A 62 24.75 -0.67 -20.03
CA ALA A 62 24.74 -1.68 -21.07
C ALA A 62 23.33 -2.06 -21.58
N TYR A 63 22.27 -1.91 -20.78
CA TYR A 63 20.89 -2.31 -21.16
C TYR A 63 19.99 -1.13 -21.51
N GLU A 64 20.47 0.11 -21.36
CA GLU A 64 19.67 1.30 -21.64
C GLU A 64 19.26 1.34 -23.12
N GLY A 65 17.95 1.39 -23.36
CA GLY A 65 17.37 1.38 -24.72
C GLY A 65 17.38 0.04 -25.44
N ARG A 66 17.77 -1.07 -24.79
CA ARG A 66 17.64 -2.42 -25.35
C ARG A 66 16.30 -3.05 -24.98
N ASP A 67 15.73 -3.78 -25.93
CA ASP A 67 14.60 -4.67 -25.69
C ASP A 67 15.07 -6.02 -25.11
N ARG A 68 14.09 -6.89 -24.80
CA ARG A 68 14.32 -8.23 -24.27
C ARG A 68 15.30 -9.04 -25.11
N ASP A 69 15.14 -8.98 -26.43
CA ASP A 69 15.92 -9.80 -27.36
C ASP A 69 17.36 -9.28 -27.45
N GLY A 70 17.55 -7.96 -27.44
CA GLY A 70 18.86 -7.31 -27.37
C GLY A 70 19.62 -7.55 -26.06
N ILE A 71 18.91 -7.73 -24.93
CA ILE A 71 19.51 -8.14 -23.65
C ILE A 71 19.85 -9.65 -23.67
N THR A 72 18.99 -10.47 -24.27
CA THR A 72 19.23 -11.91 -24.41
C THR A 72 20.47 -12.19 -25.27
N ALA A 73 20.60 -11.50 -26.40
CA ALA A 73 21.78 -11.58 -27.27
C ALA A 73 23.07 -11.12 -26.57
N TYR A 74 22.98 -10.14 -25.67
CA TYR A 74 24.15 -9.67 -24.90
C TYR A 74 24.69 -10.76 -23.95
N HIS A 75 23.85 -11.67 -23.47
CA HIS A 75 24.21 -12.71 -22.49
C HIS A 75 24.29 -14.12 -23.08
N GLU A 76 24.29 -14.28 -24.41
CA GLU A 76 24.30 -15.60 -25.06
C GLU A 76 25.53 -16.46 -24.67
N GLY A 77 26.64 -15.83 -24.29
CA GLY A 77 27.85 -16.49 -23.77
C GLY A 77 28.02 -16.49 -22.24
N ASP A 78 27.07 -15.93 -21.49
CA ASP A 78 27.17 -15.73 -20.04
C ASP A 78 26.29 -16.72 -19.26
N VAL A 79 26.62 -16.98 -18.00
CA VAL A 79 25.74 -17.71 -17.09
C VAL A 79 24.73 -16.72 -16.51
N ALA A 80 23.51 -16.69 -17.09
CA ALA A 80 22.43 -15.80 -16.68
C ALA A 80 21.26 -16.55 -16.04
N VAL A 81 20.84 -16.10 -14.85
CA VAL A 81 19.63 -16.55 -14.16
C VAL A 81 18.49 -15.59 -14.50
N TRP A 82 17.49 -16.09 -15.21
CA TRP A 82 16.35 -15.29 -15.66
C TRP A 82 15.16 -15.37 -14.69
N PRO A 83 14.35 -14.31 -14.61
CA PRO A 83 13.05 -14.36 -13.94
C PRO A 83 12.12 -15.38 -14.61
N LEU A 84 11.06 -15.78 -13.90
CA LEU A 84 10.06 -16.72 -14.40
C LEU A 84 9.38 -16.17 -15.67
N VAL A 85 9.01 -14.89 -15.63
CA VAL A 85 8.50 -14.13 -16.77
C VAL A 85 9.61 -13.20 -17.25
N ARG A 86 10.08 -13.40 -18.49
CA ARG A 86 11.19 -12.62 -19.07
C ARG A 86 10.71 -11.35 -19.77
N CYS A 87 9.69 -10.72 -19.20
CA CYS A 87 9.10 -9.51 -19.75
C CYS A 87 8.69 -8.60 -18.60
N GLY A 88 8.94 -7.31 -18.76
CA GLY A 88 8.52 -6.25 -17.89
C GLY A 88 7.06 -5.84 -18.12
N PRO A 89 6.53 -4.96 -17.26
CA PRO A 89 5.11 -4.60 -17.28
C PRO A 89 4.72 -3.64 -18.42
N ALA A 90 5.68 -2.96 -19.04
CA ALA A 90 5.44 -1.94 -20.06
C ALA A 90 6.03 -2.29 -21.44
N SER A 91 6.99 -3.22 -21.46
CA SER A 91 7.66 -3.75 -22.64
C SER A 91 6.73 -4.64 -23.46
N ASP A 92 6.83 -4.51 -24.79
CA ASP A 92 6.29 -5.51 -25.71
C ASP A 92 7.15 -6.77 -25.63
N CYS A 93 6.52 -7.93 -25.45
CA CYS A 93 7.21 -9.20 -25.31
C CYS A 93 7.46 -9.88 -26.66
N GLY A 94 7.05 -9.32 -27.80
CA GLY A 94 7.38 -9.81 -29.14
C GLY A 94 6.69 -11.11 -29.56
N ASP A 95 5.87 -11.71 -28.69
CA ASP A 95 5.14 -12.95 -28.92
C ASP A 95 3.72 -12.73 -29.48
N GLY A 96 3.39 -11.48 -29.83
CA GLY A 96 2.12 -11.07 -30.45
C GLY A 96 1.08 -10.54 -29.46
N ALA A 97 0.14 -9.73 -29.97
CA ALA A 97 -1.00 -9.24 -29.21
C ALA A 97 -2.06 -10.35 -29.01
N GLU A 98 -2.68 -10.37 -27.83
CA GLU A 98 -3.74 -11.33 -27.46
C GLU A 98 -3.32 -12.81 -27.59
N ALA A 99 -2.06 -13.11 -27.28
CA ALA A 99 -1.54 -14.47 -27.29
C ALA A 99 -2.16 -15.31 -26.15
N ASP A 100 -2.46 -16.57 -26.45
CA ASP A 100 -2.97 -17.53 -25.46
C ASP A 100 -1.98 -17.80 -24.32
N ALA A 101 -2.50 -18.32 -23.21
CA ALA A 101 -1.67 -18.71 -22.07
C ALA A 101 -0.64 -19.79 -22.46
N SER A 102 0.63 -19.51 -22.17
CA SER A 102 1.77 -20.36 -22.49
C SER A 102 2.78 -20.41 -21.34
N PHE A 103 3.84 -21.21 -21.46
CA PHE A 103 4.91 -21.24 -20.46
C PHE A 103 5.71 -19.93 -20.40
N SER A 104 5.80 -19.18 -21.50
CA SER A 104 6.43 -17.85 -21.53
C SER A 104 5.47 -16.77 -21.03
N HIS A 105 4.17 -16.93 -21.28
CA HIS A 105 3.10 -16.00 -20.88
C HIS A 105 1.99 -16.75 -20.12
N PRO A 106 2.13 -17.00 -18.80
CA PRO A 106 1.19 -17.86 -18.08
C PRO A 106 -0.26 -17.37 -18.06
N LEU A 107 -0.48 -16.06 -18.27
CA LEU A 107 -1.81 -15.45 -18.38
C LEU A 107 -2.08 -14.87 -19.79
N GLY A 108 -1.22 -15.15 -20.77
CA GLY A 108 -1.29 -14.56 -22.11
C GLY A 108 -0.79 -13.12 -22.18
N THR A 109 -0.98 -12.49 -23.34
CA THR A 109 -0.64 -11.08 -23.60
C THR A 109 -1.88 -10.22 -23.81
N ASP A 110 -1.75 -8.92 -23.59
CA ASP A 110 -2.82 -7.95 -23.90
C ASP A 110 -2.81 -7.50 -25.37
N ALA A 111 -3.70 -6.55 -25.71
CA ALA A 111 -3.83 -5.99 -27.05
C ALA A 111 -2.57 -5.26 -27.55
N GLU A 112 -1.64 -4.90 -26.65
CA GLU A 112 -0.36 -4.27 -26.99
C GLU A 112 0.81 -5.26 -26.95
N GLY A 113 0.57 -6.57 -26.78
CA GLY A 113 1.62 -7.60 -26.73
C GLY A 113 2.38 -7.66 -25.41
N ARG A 114 1.88 -7.04 -24.34
CA ARG A 114 2.52 -7.06 -23.02
C ARG A 114 2.05 -8.23 -22.19
N ASP A 115 2.93 -8.78 -21.35
CA ASP A 115 2.60 -9.92 -20.50
C ASP A 115 1.62 -9.55 -19.37
N VAL A 116 0.47 -10.23 -19.35
CA VAL A 116 -0.61 -9.95 -18.39
C VAL A 116 -0.19 -10.29 -16.96
N LEU A 117 0.58 -11.36 -16.75
CA LEU A 117 1.04 -11.76 -15.41
C LEU A 117 2.02 -10.73 -14.82
N ALA A 118 2.98 -10.25 -15.60
CA ALA A 118 3.88 -9.18 -15.24
C ALA A 118 3.09 -7.91 -14.87
N ARG A 119 2.12 -7.51 -15.70
CA ARG A 119 1.25 -6.36 -15.41
C ARG A 119 0.46 -6.53 -14.11
N VAL A 120 -0.07 -7.72 -13.82
CA VAL A 120 -0.78 -8.00 -12.56
C VAL A 120 0.16 -7.89 -11.35
N ILE A 121 1.37 -8.46 -11.42
CA ILE A 121 2.32 -8.45 -10.31
C ILE A 121 2.80 -7.02 -10.00
N TYR A 122 3.22 -6.27 -11.02
CA TYR A 122 3.65 -4.88 -10.85
C TYR A 122 2.48 -3.97 -10.48
N GLY A 123 1.30 -4.19 -11.08
CA GLY A 123 0.07 -3.51 -10.72
C GLY A 123 -0.27 -3.71 -9.23
N ALA A 124 -0.14 -4.93 -8.71
CA ALA A 124 -0.33 -5.23 -7.30
C ALA A 124 0.68 -4.48 -6.40
N ARG A 125 1.96 -4.42 -6.79
CA ARG A 125 2.99 -3.62 -6.09
C ARG A 125 2.60 -2.15 -6.01
N HIS A 126 2.25 -1.54 -7.14
CA HIS A 126 1.86 -0.13 -7.18
C HIS A 126 0.57 0.11 -6.37
N ALA A 127 -0.45 -0.73 -6.55
CA ALA A 127 -1.72 -0.61 -5.83
C ALA A 127 -1.54 -0.70 -4.31
N LEU A 128 -0.74 -1.66 -3.82
CA LEU A 128 -0.43 -1.80 -2.39
C LEU A 128 0.30 -0.57 -1.86
N GLY A 129 1.30 -0.06 -2.58
CA GLY A 129 2.04 1.14 -2.18
C GLY A 129 1.14 2.38 -2.09
N LEU A 130 0.30 2.61 -3.10
CA LEU A 130 -0.61 3.75 -3.15
C LEU A 130 -1.71 3.64 -2.08
N ALA A 131 -2.29 2.45 -1.89
CA ALA A 131 -3.29 2.22 -0.86
C ALA A 131 -2.72 2.45 0.55
N LEU A 132 -1.49 1.99 0.80
CA LEU A 132 -0.80 2.22 2.07
C LEU A 132 -0.52 3.70 2.31
N ALA A 133 -0.06 4.43 1.30
CA ALA A 133 0.17 5.87 1.40
C ALA A 133 -1.12 6.64 1.68
N ALA A 134 -2.20 6.34 0.95
CA ALA A 134 -3.51 6.96 1.14
C ALA A 134 -4.06 6.70 2.55
N LEU A 135 -3.96 5.45 3.02
CA LEU A 135 -4.38 5.08 4.36
C LEU A 135 -3.56 5.80 5.43
N LEU A 136 -2.23 5.86 5.29
CA LEU A 136 -1.37 6.56 6.25
C LEU A 136 -1.77 8.04 6.38
N ILE A 137 -1.96 8.73 5.26
CA ILE A 137 -2.37 10.14 5.24
C ILE A 137 -3.75 10.30 5.88
N ALA A 138 -4.73 9.48 5.46
CA ALA A 138 -6.08 9.50 6.01
C ALA A 138 -6.09 9.26 7.52
N THR A 139 -5.29 8.30 7.98
CA THR A 139 -5.20 7.95 9.41
C THR A 139 -4.54 9.05 10.20
N VAL A 140 -3.42 9.60 9.74
CA VAL A 140 -2.75 10.72 10.44
C VAL A 140 -3.70 11.92 10.54
N LEU A 141 -4.32 12.32 9.44
CA LEU A 141 -5.24 13.46 9.43
C LEU A 141 -6.48 13.18 10.29
N GLY A 142 -7.07 12.00 10.15
CA GLY A 142 -8.25 11.59 10.91
C GLY A 142 -7.98 11.49 12.41
N VAL A 143 -6.85 10.91 12.81
CA VAL A 143 -6.47 10.80 14.23
C VAL A 143 -6.27 12.19 14.84
N LEU A 144 -5.55 13.09 14.15
CA LEU A 144 -5.30 14.44 14.65
C LEU A 144 -6.61 15.23 14.83
N LEU A 145 -7.45 15.27 13.79
CA LEU A 145 -8.70 16.02 13.81
C LEU A 145 -9.75 15.39 14.74
N GLY A 146 -9.88 14.06 14.72
CA GLY A 146 -10.80 13.32 15.59
C GLY A 146 -10.43 13.44 17.05
N ALA A 147 -9.14 13.37 17.38
CA ALA A 147 -8.65 13.60 18.74
C ALA A 147 -8.87 15.03 19.21
N LEU A 148 -8.66 16.02 18.33
CA LEU A 148 -8.90 17.42 18.64
C LEU A 148 -10.38 17.66 18.97
N ALA A 149 -11.28 17.18 18.09
CA ALA A 149 -12.73 17.28 18.28
C ALA A 149 -13.17 16.59 19.59
N GLY A 150 -12.74 15.35 19.80
CA GLY A 150 -13.17 14.55 20.96
C GLY A 150 -12.57 15.00 22.29
N TYR A 151 -11.35 15.58 22.30
CA TYR A 151 -10.69 16.00 23.53
C TYR A 151 -11.07 17.41 23.98
N VAL A 152 -11.05 18.37 23.05
CA VAL A 152 -11.33 19.78 23.37
C VAL A 152 -12.83 20.01 23.51
N GLY A 153 -13.65 19.34 22.70
CA GLY A 153 -15.09 19.53 22.68
C GLY A 153 -15.51 20.94 22.23
N GLY A 154 -16.79 21.27 22.41
CA GLY A 154 -17.34 22.60 22.15
C GLY A 154 -17.22 23.03 20.68
N ALA A 155 -16.74 24.26 20.44
CA ALA A 155 -16.68 24.86 19.11
C ALA A 155 -15.82 24.06 18.10
N TRP A 156 -14.75 23.41 18.58
CA TRP A 156 -13.91 22.55 17.71
C TRP A 156 -14.65 21.29 17.26
N ASP A 157 -15.46 20.74 18.16
CA ASP A 157 -16.24 19.55 17.88
C ASP A 157 -17.36 19.85 16.87
N GLU A 158 -18.08 20.96 17.09
CA GLU A 158 -19.15 21.40 16.21
C GLU A 158 -18.63 21.86 14.84
N GLY A 159 -17.49 22.57 14.80
CA GLY A 159 -16.83 22.98 13.56
C GLY A 159 -16.33 21.80 12.71
N LEU A 160 -15.83 20.73 13.34
CA LEU A 160 -15.35 19.53 12.65
C LEU A 160 -16.46 18.56 12.28
N ALA A 161 -17.59 18.56 12.99
CA ALA A 161 -18.72 17.69 12.68
C ALA A 161 -19.26 17.94 11.26
N ARG A 162 -19.40 19.22 10.87
CA ARG A 162 -19.97 19.61 9.56
C ARG A 162 -19.20 19.09 8.34
N PRO A 163 -17.88 19.29 8.19
CA PRO A 163 -17.14 18.74 7.06
C PRO A 163 -17.13 17.21 7.07
N ILE A 164 -17.10 16.57 8.24
CA ILE A 164 -17.18 15.11 8.37
C ILE A 164 -18.53 14.60 7.84
N GLU A 165 -19.64 15.21 8.27
CA GLU A 165 -20.99 14.88 7.81
C GLU A 165 -21.13 15.09 6.30
N LEU A 166 -20.62 16.20 5.77
CA LEU A 166 -20.65 16.51 4.34
C LEU A 166 -19.92 15.45 3.52
N VAL A 167 -18.69 15.09 3.92
CA VAL A 167 -17.89 14.09 3.20
C VAL A 167 -18.53 12.70 3.30
N GLN A 168 -19.09 12.33 4.45
CA GLN A 168 -19.74 11.02 4.66
C GLN A 168 -21.12 10.90 3.99
N ALA A 169 -21.77 12.02 3.67
CA ALA A 169 -23.07 12.00 2.99
C ALA A 169 -22.96 11.50 1.53
N PHE A 170 -21.80 11.67 0.90
CA PHE A 170 -21.57 11.20 -0.46
C PHE A 170 -20.98 9.78 -0.48
N PRO A 171 -21.42 8.91 -1.41
CA PRO A 171 -20.74 7.64 -1.65
C PRO A 171 -19.27 7.88 -2.03
N ALA A 172 -18.36 7.11 -1.43
CA ALA A 172 -16.90 7.30 -1.62
C ALA A 172 -16.48 7.28 -3.09
N ILE A 173 -17.12 6.43 -3.90
CA ILE A 173 -16.85 6.32 -5.33
C ILE A 173 -17.16 7.61 -6.09
N VAL A 174 -18.19 8.36 -5.68
CA VAL A 174 -18.58 9.62 -6.31
C VAL A 174 -17.53 10.69 -6.06
N VAL A 175 -17.03 10.79 -4.83
CA VAL A 175 -15.99 11.79 -4.49
C VAL A 175 -14.70 11.49 -5.25
N VAL A 176 -14.29 10.22 -5.31
CA VAL A 176 -13.11 9.82 -6.09
C VAL A 176 -13.29 10.13 -7.58
N ALA A 177 -14.47 9.89 -8.15
CA ALA A 177 -14.77 10.21 -9.54
C ALA A 177 -14.72 11.72 -9.82
N VAL A 178 -15.25 12.55 -8.92
CA VAL A 178 -15.19 14.02 -9.04
C VAL A 178 -13.75 14.52 -8.96
N VAL A 179 -12.94 14.00 -8.04
CA VAL A 179 -11.52 14.37 -7.96
C VAL A 179 -10.79 13.98 -9.25
N ARG A 180 -11.06 12.79 -9.81
CA ARG A 180 -10.52 12.39 -11.12
C ARG A 180 -10.98 13.29 -12.27
N ALA A 181 -12.20 13.81 -12.23
CA ALA A 181 -12.69 14.73 -13.25
C ALA A 181 -12.04 16.12 -13.17
N ILE A 182 -11.68 16.58 -11.97
CA ILE A 182 -11.08 17.91 -11.74
C ILE A 182 -9.56 17.89 -12.00
N PHE A 183 -8.88 16.79 -11.65
CA PHE A 183 -7.45 16.61 -11.85
C PHE A 183 -7.23 15.60 -13.00
N PRO A 184 -7.21 16.08 -14.26
CA PRO A 184 -7.05 15.22 -15.43
C PRO A 184 -5.66 14.57 -15.50
N ASP A 185 -4.68 15.12 -14.78
CA ASP A 185 -3.35 14.53 -14.68
C ASP A 185 -3.45 13.16 -14.00
N GLU A 186 -3.15 12.10 -14.76
CA GLU A 186 -3.14 10.70 -14.30
C GLU A 186 -1.97 10.38 -13.37
N THR A 187 -1.63 11.29 -12.46
CA THR A 187 -0.58 11.03 -11.48
C THR A 187 -1.11 10.09 -10.40
N ALA A 188 -0.34 9.06 -10.06
CA ALA A 188 -0.68 8.14 -8.97
C ALA A 188 -1.01 8.86 -7.63
N TRP A 189 -0.40 10.02 -7.40
CA TRP A 189 -0.67 10.88 -6.24
C TRP A 189 -2.06 11.51 -6.21
N SER A 190 -2.68 11.82 -7.35
CA SER A 190 -4.03 12.41 -7.36
C SER A 190 -5.04 11.42 -6.80
N LEU A 191 -4.90 10.13 -7.12
CA LEU A 191 -5.70 9.06 -6.54
C LEU A 191 -5.47 8.90 -5.04
N VAL A 192 -4.21 8.95 -4.58
CA VAL A 192 -3.86 8.85 -3.16
C VAL A 192 -4.52 9.97 -2.35
N LEU A 193 -4.42 11.21 -2.83
CA LEU A 193 -5.04 12.36 -2.19
C LEU A 193 -6.56 12.29 -2.23
N ALA A 194 -7.16 11.84 -3.34
CA ALA A 194 -8.60 11.64 -3.45
C ALA A 194 -9.12 10.65 -2.39
N VAL A 195 -8.47 9.49 -2.29
CA VAL A 195 -8.86 8.46 -1.31
C VAL A 195 -8.65 8.98 0.11
N ALA A 196 -7.52 9.62 0.39
CA ALA A 196 -7.24 10.17 1.70
C ALA A 196 -8.26 11.25 2.12
N ALA A 197 -8.66 12.11 1.18
CA ALA A 197 -9.66 13.17 1.37
C ALA A 197 -11.07 12.65 1.68
N VAL A 198 -11.36 11.38 1.37
CA VAL A 198 -12.63 10.75 1.77
C VAL A 198 -12.46 9.98 3.07
N ARG A 199 -11.37 9.21 3.20
CA ARG A 199 -11.17 8.28 4.30
C ARG A 199 -10.83 8.95 5.62
N TRP A 200 -10.24 10.15 5.62
CA TRP A 200 -9.94 10.87 6.86
C TRP A 200 -11.18 11.12 7.72
N ALA A 201 -12.33 11.39 7.10
CA ALA A 201 -13.56 11.72 7.82
C ALA A 201 -14.09 10.51 8.61
N GLU A 202 -13.98 9.30 8.03
CA GLU A 202 -14.34 8.05 8.70
C GLU A 202 -13.43 7.79 9.90
N VAL A 203 -12.12 7.91 9.71
CA VAL A 203 -11.14 7.76 10.80
C VAL A 203 -11.36 8.81 11.89
N ALA A 204 -11.58 10.07 11.52
CA ALA A 204 -11.81 11.16 12.47
C ALA A 204 -13.03 10.91 13.35
N ARG A 205 -14.14 10.44 12.75
CA ARG A 205 -15.36 10.11 13.49
C ARG A 205 -15.13 8.97 14.48
N LEU A 206 -14.43 7.91 14.06
CA LEU A 206 -14.11 6.76 14.92
C LEU A 206 -13.21 7.18 16.09
N VAL A 207 -12.12 7.90 15.80
CA VAL A 207 -11.19 8.37 16.84
C VAL A 207 -11.88 9.34 17.79
N ARG A 208 -12.71 10.27 17.29
CA ARG A 208 -13.51 11.17 18.14
C ARG A 208 -14.38 10.38 19.11
N ALA A 209 -15.15 9.41 18.62
CA ALA A 209 -16.02 8.60 19.45
C ALA A 209 -15.23 7.88 20.56
N GLU A 210 -14.06 7.35 20.21
CA GLU A 210 -13.20 6.64 21.14
C GLU A 210 -12.54 7.56 22.17
N VAL A 211 -12.09 8.74 21.76
CA VAL A 211 -11.51 9.76 22.65
C VAL A 211 -12.55 10.26 23.64
N VAL A 212 -13.80 10.49 23.22
CA VAL A 212 -14.89 10.84 24.13
C VAL A 212 -15.18 9.70 25.11
N ARG A 213 -15.27 8.46 24.61
CA ARG A 213 -15.52 7.26 25.42
C ARG A 213 -14.44 7.06 26.49
N VAL A 214 -13.17 7.19 26.11
CA VAL A 214 -12.03 7.06 27.04
C VAL A 214 -11.94 8.25 27.97
N GLY A 215 -12.18 9.47 27.47
CA GLY A 215 -12.18 10.70 28.25
C GLY A 215 -13.16 10.70 29.42
N ALA A 216 -14.27 9.98 29.29
CA ALA A 216 -15.29 9.80 30.33
C ALA A 216 -14.92 8.74 31.39
N GLN A 217 -13.79 8.04 31.26
CA GLN A 217 -13.44 6.98 32.21
C GLN A 217 -12.96 7.53 33.56
N PRO A 218 -13.26 6.84 34.69
CA PRO A 218 -12.94 7.34 36.03
C PRO A 218 -11.46 7.67 36.25
N HIS A 219 -10.56 6.90 35.65
CA HIS A 219 -9.12 7.12 35.79
C HIS A 219 -8.65 8.40 35.07
N VAL A 220 -9.30 8.80 33.97
CA VAL A 220 -9.02 10.05 33.26
C VAL A 220 -9.55 11.25 34.05
N LEU A 221 -10.76 11.13 34.59
CA LEU A 221 -11.37 12.15 35.44
C LEU A 221 -10.56 12.38 36.72
N ALA A 222 -10.09 11.30 37.37
CA ALA A 222 -9.20 11.39 38.52
C ALA A 222 -7.87 12.08 38.18
N ALA A 223 -7.24 11.73 37.06
CA ALA A 223 -6.00 12.39 36.62
C ALA A 223 -6.18 13.90 36.39
N ARG A 224 -7.33 14.31 35.80
CA ARG A 224 -7.68 15.73 35.63
C ARG A 224 -7.94 16.43 36.96
N ALA A 225 -8.66 15.78 37.88
CA ALA A 225 -8.93 16.32 39.22
C ALA A 225 -7.65 16.53 40.05
N LEU A 226 -6.61 15.71 39.81
CA LEU A 226 -5.27 15.86 40.38
C LEU A 226 -4.42 16.96 39.72
N GLY A 227 -4.99 17.74 38.79
CA GLY A 227 -4.30 18.85 38.12
C GLY A 227 -3.32 18.42 37.02
N CYS A 228 -3.42 17.20 36.48
CA CYS A 228 -2.59 16.82 35.35
C CYS A 228 -2.89 17.68 34.11
N GLY A 229 -1.86 18.30 33.54
CA GLY A 229 -1.99 19.13 32.34
C GLY A 229 -2.54 18.37 31.12
N HIS A 230 -3.22 19.10 30.23
CA HIS A 230 -3.98 18.52 29.12
C HIS A 230 -3.17 17.57 28.22
N VAL A 231 -1.96 17.98 27.84
CA VAL A 231 -1.05 17.18 26.99
C VAL A 231 -0.66 15.87 27.67
N ARG A 232 -0.45 15.88 28.99
CA ARG A 232 -0.10 14.68 29.78
C ARG A 232 -1.28 13.72 29.87
N VAL A 233 -2.50 14.23 30.08
CA VAL A 233 -3.72 13.42 30.10
C VAL A 233 -3.95 12.79 28.73
N LEU A 234 -3.87 13.57 27.65
CA LEU A 234 -4.08 13.09 26.29
C LEU A 234 -3.07 11.99 25.92
N ARG A 235 -1.77 12.25 26.04
CA ARG A 235 -0.73 11.31 25.58
C ARG A 235 -0.61 10.05 26.44
N ARG A 236 -0.91 10.13 27.74
CA ARG A 236 -0.64 9.02 28.68
C ARG A 236 -1.88 8.26 29.14
N HIS A 237 -3.06 8.89 29.09
CA HIS A 237 -4.30 8.29 29.58
C HIS A 237 -5.34 8.09 28.48
N ILE A 238 -5.32 8.89 27.41
CA ILE A 238 -6.33 8.80 26.34
C ILE A 238 -5.81 8.11 25.09
N PHE A 239 -4.66 8.50 24.54
CA PHE A 239 -4.14 7.91 23.30
C PHE A 239 -3.80 6.42 23.40
N PRO A 240 -3.12 5.90 24.43
CA PRO A 240 -2.76 4.48 24.47
C PRO A 240 -3.94 3.50 24.47
N PRO A 241 -5.10 3.80 25.08
CA PRO A 241 -6.29 2.95 24.97
C PRO A 241 -7.23 3.32 23.81
N ALA A 242 -7.12 4.51 23.22
CA ALA A 242 -8.01 4.96 22.14
C ALA A 242 -7.50 4.69 20.72
N LEU A 243 -6.25 4.27 20.57
CA LEU A 243 -5.57 3.98 19.29
C LEU A 243 -4.92 2.59 19.35
#